data_AF-A0A158JPN8-F1
#
_entry.id   AF-A0A158JPN8-F1
#
_cell.length_a   1.000
_cell.length_b   1.000
_cell.length_c   1.000
_cell.angle_alpha   90.00
_cell.angle_beta   90.00
_cell.angle_gamma   90.00
#
_symmetry.space_group_name_H-M   'P 1'
#
loop_
_entity.id
_entity.type
_entity.pdbx_description
1 polymer ?
#
loop_
_entity_poly.entity_id
_entity_poly.type
_entity_poly.pdbx_seq_one_letter_code
_entity_poly.pdbx_strand_id
1 'polypeptide(L)' 'MSDLNPQTVLSVHHWTDTLFRFTCTRDPSFRFENGQFTMVGLEIDGKPAFVS' A
#
# COMPACT_ATOMS: atom_id res chain seq x y z
N MET A 1 12.12 -11.61 -10.07
CA MET A 1 12.39 -10.79 -8.86
C MET A 1 11.09 -10.08 -8.56
N SER A 2 10.59 -10.23 -7.34
CA SER A 2 9.21 -9.96 -6.96
C SER A 2 8.72 -8.58 -7.42
N ASP A 3 7.58 -8.53 -8.11
CA ASP A 3 6.92 -7.35 -8.68
C ASP A 3 6.33 -6.39 -7.61
N LEU A 4 7.09 -6.11 -6.55
CA LEU A 4 6.69 -5.18 -5.50
C LEU A 4 7.30 -3.82 -5.78
N ASN A 5 6.46 -2.83 -6.05
CA ASN A 5 6.89 -1.46 -6.30
C ASN A 5 6.83 -0.66 -4.98
N PRO A 6 7.98 -0.32 -4.35
CA PRO A 6 7.98 0.42 -3.10
C PRO A 6 7.40 1.83 -3.31
N GLN A 7 6.41 2.20 -2.48
CA GLN A 7 5.77 3.51 -2.51
C GLN A 7 5.96 4.24 -1.18
N THR A 8 6.03 5.57 -1.23
CA THR A 8 6.20 6.42 -0.04
C THR A 8 4.84 6.87 0.48
N VAL A 9 4.61 6.73 1.79
CA VAL A 9 3.42 7.25 2.46
C VAL A 9 3.47 8.79 2.46
N LEU A 10 2.39 9.42 2.00
CA LEU A 10 2.25 10.88 1.91
C LEU A 10 1.43 11.44 3.07
N SER A 11 0.40 10.71 3.53
CA SER A 11 -0.43 11.14 4.65
C SER A 11 -1.04 9.94 5.36
N VAL A 12 -1.28 10.11 6.66
CA VAL A 12 -1.96 9.15 7.52
C VAL A 12 -3.03 9.89 8.32
N HIS A 13 -4.22 9.31 8.38
CA HIS A 13 -5.33 9.83 9.16
C HIS A 13 -5.98 8.71 9.96
N HIS A 14 -6.11 8.91 11.26
CA HIS A 14 -6.78 7.98 12.17
C HIS A 14 -8.20 8.47 12.43
N TRP A 15 -9.19 7.63 12.13
CA TRP A 15 -10.58 7.90 12.46
C TRP A 15 -10.91 7.40 13.87
N THR A 16 -10.40 6.22 14.21
CA THR A 16 -10.51 5.58 15.53
C THR A 16 -9.23 4.80 15.82
N ASP A 17 -9.14 4.19 17.00
CA ASP A 17 -8.00 3.34 17.41
C ASP A 17 -7.81 2.11 16.52
N THR A 18 -8.83 1.68 15.77
CA THR A 18 -8.79 0.48 14.91
C THR A 18 -8.95 0.79 13.41
N LEU A 19 -9.30 2.03 13.06
CA LEU A 19 -9.55 2.43 11.67
C LEU A 19 -8.70 3.65 11.30
N PHE A 20 -7.85 3.46 10.31
CA PHE A 20 -7.03 4.52 9.75
C PHE A 20 -7.04 4.46 8.22
N ARG A 21 -6.67 5.56 7.60
CA ARG A 21 -6.47 5.73 6.16
C ARG A 21 -5.07 6.25 5.94
N PHE A 22 -4.42 5.81 4.87
CA PHE A 22 -3.21 6.44 4.37
C PHE A 22 -3.29 6.65 2.87
N THR A 23 -2.44 7.53 2.36
CA THR A 23 -2.22 7.74 0.93
C THR A 23 -0.74 7.57 0.64
N CYS A 24 -0.38 7.00 -0.49
CA CYS A 24 1.02 6.84 -0.91
C CYS A 24 1.25 7.42 -2.31
N THR A 25 2.51 7.49 -2.72
CA THR A 25 2.89 7.72 -4.11
C THR A 25 2.33 6.62 -5.00
N ARG A 26 2.22 6.90 -6.30
CA ARG A 26 1.78 5.93 -7.31
C ARG A 26 2.72 5.99 -8.50
N ASP A 27 3.23 4.83 -8.91
CA ASP A 27 3.94 4.71 -10.17
C ASP A 27 3.00 5.01 -11.35
N PRO A 28 3.36 5.89 -12.30
CA PRO A 28 2.53 6.19 -13.46
C PRO A 28 2.15 4.96 -14.30
N SER A 29 2.95 3.90 -14.28
CA SER A 29 2.69 2.63 -14.96
C SER A 29 1.66 1.75 -14.24
N PHE A 30 1.40 2.00 -12.95
CA PHE A 30 0.40 1.28 -12.17
C PHE A 30 -1.02 1.76 -12.53
N ARG A 31 -1.77 0.92 -13.25
CA ARG A 31 -3.14 1.17 -13.71
C ARG A 31 -4.10 0.19 -13.05
N PHE A 32 -5.28 0.68 -12.69
CA PHE A 32 -6.36 -0.12 -12.11
C PHE A 32 -7.71 0.47 -12.53
N GLU A 33 -8.75 -0.35 -12.50
CA GLU A 33 -10.14 0.08 -12.66
C GLU A 33 -10.78 0.34 -11.30
N ASN A 34 -11.71 1.31 -11.26
CA ASN A 34 -12.39 1.66 -10.02
C ASN A 34 -13.16 0.45 -9.46
N GLY A 35 -12.85 0.07 -8.22
CA GLY A 35 -13.42 -1.10 -7.55
C GLY A 35 -12.49 -2.31 -7.46
N GLN A 36 -11.33 -2.28 -8.13
CA GLN A 36 -10.29 -3.28 -7.93
C GLN A 36 -9.53 -3.07 -6.62
N PHE A 37 -9.02 -4.17 -6.06
CA PHE A 37 -8.13 -4.17 -4.91
C PHE A 37 -6.75 -4.69 -5.32
N THR A 38 -5.73 -4.30 -4.55
CA THR A 38 -4.36 -4.75 -4.75
C THR A 38 -3.77 -5.18 -3.42
N MET A 39 -2.77 -6.05 -3.45
CA MET A 39 -2.00 -6.39 -2.26
C MET A 39 -1.12 -5.22 -1.88
N VAL A 40 -1.13 -4.84 -0.61
CA VAL A 40 -0.20 -3.88 -0.02
C VAL A 40 0.60 -4.60 1.06
N GLY A 41 1.87 -4.27 1.24
CA GLY A 41 2.67 -4.91 2.28
C GLY A 41 3.82 -4.04 2.76
N LEU A 42 4.37 -4.45 3.90
CA LEU A 42 5.59 -3.88 4.46
C LEU A 42 6.69 -4.93 4.37
N GLU A 43 7.90 -4.50 4.05
CA GLU A 43 9.07 -5.36 4.14
C GLU A 43 9.49 -5.46 5.61
N ILE A 44 9.48 -6.68 6.16
CA ILE A 44 9.89 -6.99 7.53
C ILE A 44 10.91 -8.11 7.45
N ASP A 45 12.12 -7.89 7.98
CA ASP A 45 13.22 -8.86 7.96
C ASP A 45 13.53 -9.45 6.56
N GLY A 46 13.43 -8.61 5.52
CA GLY A 46 13.65 -9.01 4.12
C GLY A 46 12.55 -9.88 3.51
N LYS A 47 11.37 -9.97 4.17
CA LYS A 47 10.18 -10.67 3.66
C LYS A 47 8.97 -9.73 3.65
N PRO A 48 8.15 -9.75 2.60
CA PRO A 48 6.95 -8.92 2.56
C PRO A 48 5.86 -9.52 3.45
N ALA A 49 5.33 -8.72 4.38
CA ALA A 49 4.11 -8.99 5.11
C ALA A 49 2.95 -8.27 4.41
N PHE A 50 2.03 -9.04 3.83
CA PHE A 50 0.94 -8.50 3.02
C PHE A 50 -0.36 -8.36 3.80
N VAL A 51 -1.11 -7.33 3.45
CA VAL A 51 -2.52 -7.13 3.78
C VAL A 51 -3.29 -6.89 2.48
N SER A 52 -4.49 -7.49 2.39
CA SER A 52 -5.42 -7.30 1.28
C SER A 52 -6.41 -6.18 1.59
#